data_AF-A0A016TDG7-F1
#
_entry.id   AF-A0A016TDG7-F1
#
_cell.length_a   1.000
_cell.length_b   1.000
_cell.length_c   1.000
_cell.angle_alpha   90.00
_cell.angle_beta   90.00
_cell.angle_gamma   90.00
#
_symmetry.space_group_name_H-M   'P 1'
#
loop_
_entity.id
_entity.type
_entity.pdbx_description
1 polymer ?
#
loop_
_entity_poly.entity_id
_entity_poly.type
_entity_poly.pdbx_seq_one_letter_code
_entity_poly.pdbx_strand_id
1 'polypeptide(L)'
;MHPFTLEYLLSFGVDSERLHKNQQRANVCGTGAQSDCCDSHPSCPYWASVGECTRNRNYMQLNCMRSCDTCLKDPFARHLARRSGQF
;
A
#
# COMPACT_ATOMS: atom_id res chain seq x y z
N MET A 1 -13.50 -7.52 -41.53
CA MET A 1 -13.39 -6.09 -41.88
C MET A 1 -14.54 -5.34 -41.22
N HIS A 2 -14.47 -5.10 -39.91
CA HIS A 2 -15.48 -4.30 -39.18
C HIS A 2 -14.87 -2.93 -38.87
N PRO A 3 -15.53 -1.80 -39.24
CA PRO A 3 -15.06 -0.45 -38.96
C PRO A 3 -15.24 -0.18 -37.46
N PHE A 4 -14.11 -0.03 -36.75
CA PHE A 4 -14.11 0.31 -35.34
C PHE A 4 -14.57 1.76 -35.17
N THR A 5 -15.84 1.94 -34.84
CA THR A 5 -16.46 3.25 -34.60
C THR A 5 -15.81 3.91 -33.39
N LEU A 6 -15.68 5.24 -33.47
CA LEU A 6 -15.06 6.13 -32.48
C LEU A 6 -15.66 6.02 -31.06
N GLU A 7 -16.82 5.34 -30.91
CA GLU A 7 -17.50 5.11 -29.63
C GLU A 7 -16.86 4.01 -28.78
N TYR A 8 -16.16 3.04 -29.39
CA TYR A 8 -15.52 1.96 -28.64
C TYR A 8 -14.29 2.44 -27.84
N LEU A 9 -13.62 3.49 -28.31
CA LEU A 9 -12.46 4.09 -27.63
C LEU A 9 -12.83 4.92 -26.40
N LEU A 10 -14.10 5.35 -26.26
CA LEU A 10 -14.58 6.09 -25.09
C LEU A 10 -15.19 5.18 -24.01
N SER A 11 -15.48 3.92 -24.34
CA SER A 11 -16.03 2.94 -23.39
C SER A 11 -14.95 2.25 -22.56
N PHE A 12 -13.71 2.15 -23.08
CA PHE A 12 -12.54 1.88 -22.26
C PHE A 12 -12.05 3.21 -21.69
N GLY A 13 -12.68 3.66 -20.61
CA GLY A 13 -12.07 4.61 -19.69
C GLY A 13 -10.79 4.00 -19.10
N VAL A 14 -9.72 3.95 -19.89
CA VAL A 14 -8.37 3.77 -19.38
C VAL A 14 -7.80 5.17 -19.37
N ASP A 15 -8.04 5.86 -18.25
CA ASP A 15 -7.40 7.13 -17.93
C ASP A 15 -5.87 6.90 -17.90
N SER A 16 -5.24 7.01 -19.08
CA SER A 16 -3.79 6.98 -19.28
C SER A 16 -3.11 8.25 -18.73
N GLU A 17 -3.77 8.96 -17.80
CA GLU A 17 -3.20 10.02 -16.97
C GLU A 17 -3.05 9.62 -15.50
N ARG A 18 -3.53 8.43 -15.07
CA ARG A 18 -3.43 7.98 -13.67
C ARG A 18 -2.28 7.02 -13.35
N LEU A 19 -1.44 6.69 -14.34
CA LEU A 19 -0.24 5.86 -14.13
C LEU A 19 1.09 6.63 -14.20
N HIS A 20 1.12 7.84 -14.78
CA HIS A 20 2.37 8.62 -14.89
C HIS A 20 2.46 9.85 -13.98
N LYS A 21 1.38 10.27 -13.31
CA LYS A 21 1.39 11.41 -12.36
C LYS A 21 1.42 11.00 -10.88
N ASN A 22 1.67 9.74 -10.55
CA ASN A 22 1.68 9.30 -9.15
C ASN A 22 2.74 8.24 -8.83
N GLN A 23 3.88 8.29 -9.53
CA GLN A 23 5.08 7.50 -9.20
C GLN A 23 5.89 8.17 -8.06
N GLN A 24 5.25 8.92 -7.16
CA GLN A 24 5.89 9.55 -6.00
C GLN A 24 4.94 9.69 -4.79
N ARG A 25 3.99 8.77 -4.60
CA ARG A 25 3.49 8.56 -3.24
C ARG A 25 4.53 7.74 -2.50
N ALA A 26 5.48 8.45 -1.89
CA ALA A 26 6.53 7.85 -1.06
C ALA A 26 6.00 7.09 0.17
N ASN A 27 4.68 7.07 0.39
CA ASN A 27 4.03 6.49 1.55
C ASN A 27 2.98 5.45 1.14
N VAL A 28 3.36 4.16 1.06
CA VAL A 28 2.41 3.05 0.83
C VAL A 28 1.95 2.51 2.18
N CYS A 29 0.70 2.82 2.55
CA CYS A 29 0.14 2.52 3.86
C CYS A 29 -0.83 1.33 3.87
N GLY A 30 -1.14 0.83 5.07
CA GLY A 30 -2.16 -0.19 5.30
C GLY A 30 -3.56 0.38 5.38
N THR A 31 -4.51 -0.50 5.65
CA THR A 31 -5.92 -0.15 5.77
C THR A 31 -6.47 -0.64 7.11
N GLY A 32 -7.52 0.00 7.63
CA GLY A 32 -8.13 -0.38 8.91
C GLY A 32 -7.12 -0.28 10.06
N ALA A 33 -6.97 -1.36 10.85
CA ALA A 33 -6.07 -1.41 12.01
C ALA A 33 -4.57 -1.32 11.68
N GLN A 34 -4.20 -1.17 10.41
CA GLN A 34 -2.82 -0.98 9.94
C GLN A 34 -2.67 0.31 9.12
N SER A 35 -3.60 1.27 9.22
CA SER A 35 -3.50 2.57 8.54
C SER A 35 -2.19 3.29 8.81
N ASP A 36 -1.69 3.14 10.04
CA ASP A 36 -0.48 3.82 10.53
C ASP A 36 0.79 3.05 10.18
N CYS A 37 0.63 1.87 9.57
CA CYS A 37 1.76 1.13 9.06
C CYS A 37 1.97 1.51 7.60
N CYS A 38 3.12 2.14 7.33
CA CYS A 38 3.46 2.63 6.01
C CYS A 38 4.90 2.27 5.64
N ASP A 39 5.13 2.17 4.34
CA ASP A 39 6.47 2.29 3.76
C ASP A 39 6.70 3.75 3.40
N SER A 40 7.74 4.35 3.97
CA SER A 40 8.19 5.73 3.78
C SER A 40 9.07 5.94 2.55
N HIS A 41 9.36 4.86 1.80
CA HIS A 41 10.16 4.94 0.58
C HIS A 41 9.57 4.05 -0.52
N PRO A 42 9.49 4.53 -1.79
CA PRO A 42 8.95 3.74 -2.89
C PRO A 42 9.78 2.49 -3.21
N SER A 43 11.05 2.46 -2.80
CA SER A 43 11.94 1.29 -2.95
C SER A 43 11.83 0.27 -1.82
N CYS A 44 11.01 0.51 -0.78
CA CYS A 44 10.81 -0.46 0.30
C CYS A 44 10.43 -1.87 -0.19
N PRO A 45 9.54 -2.05 -1.20
CA PRO A 45 9.22 -3.38 -1.73
C PRO A 45 10.44 -4.06 -2.36
N TYR A 46 11.25 -3.29 -3.11
CA TYR A 46 12.46 -3.81 -3.72
C TYR A 46 13.50 -4.20 -2.66
N TRP A 47 13.76 -3.33 -1.68
CA TRP A 47 14.70 -3.59 -0.59
C TRP A 47 14.29 -4.80 0.25
N ALA A 48 13.00 -4.93 0.57
CA ALA A 48 12.47 -6.12 1.21
C ALA A 48 12.73 -7.39 0.37
N SER A 49 12.49 -7.32 -0.96
CA SER A 49 12.71 -8.47 -1.87
C SER A 49 14.18 -8.93 -1.96
N VAL A 50 15.14 -8.04 -1.74
CA VAL A 50 16.58 -8.37 -1.74
C VAL A 50 17.14 -8.64 -0.34
N GLY A 51 16.27 -8.75 0.67
CA GLY A 51 16.62 -9.19 2.03
C GLY A 51 17.06 -8.08 2.99
N GLU A 52 16.79 -6.81 2.68
CA GLU A 52 17.15 -5.68 3.55
C GLU A 52 16.42 -5.72 4.90
N CYS A 53 15.24 -6.34 5.00
CA CYS A 53 14.55 -6.52 6.29
C CYS A 53 15.40 -7.26 7.33
N THR A 54 16.36 -8.08 6.88
CA THR A 54 17.29 -8.81 7.77
C THR A 54 18.65 -8.12 7.79
N ARG A 55 19.19 -7.73 6.63
CA ARG A 55 20.54 -7.13 6.51
C ARG A 55 20.61 -5.72 7.08
N ASN A 56 19.53 -4.95 6.95
CA ASN A 56 19.41 -3.57 7.40
C ASN A 56 18.12 -3.37 8.21
N ARG A 57 17.91 -4.28 9.16
CA ARG A 57 16.70 -4.36 9.99
C ARG A 57 16.32 -3.02 10.61
N ASN A 58 17.27 -2.28 11.18
CA ASN A 58 17.00 -1.02 11.86
C ASN A 58 16.42 0.04 10.92
N TYR A 59 16.99 0.19 9.72
CA TYR A 59 16.47 1.13 8.73
C TYR A 59 15.08 0.70 8.23
N MET A 60 14.95 -0.58 7.89
CA MET A 60 13.74 -1.12 7.30
C MET A 60 12.56 -1.14 8.29
N GLN A 61 12.80 -1.35 9.58
CA GLN A 61 11.77 -1.27 10.61
C GLN A 61 11.21 0.14 10.81
N LEU A 62 11.96 1.19 10.46
CA LEU A 62 11.52 2.58 10.60
C LEU A 62 10.91 3.13 9.31
N ASN A 63 11.42 2.68 8.16
CA ASN A 63 11.07 3.25 6.86
C ASN A 63 10.22 2.31 6.00
N CYS A 64 10.19 1.03 6.29
CA CYS A 64 9.60 0.00 5.43
C CYS A 64 8.77 -1.00 6.25
N MET A 65 7.97 -0.46 7.18
CA MET A 65 7.25 -1.28 8.16
C MET A 65 6.25 -2.23 7.52
N ARG A 66 5.65 -1.83 6.40
CA ARG A 66 4.74 -2.68 5.63
C ARG A 66 5.50 -3.71 4.81
N SER A 67 6.51 -3.27 4.07
CA SER A 67 7.33 -4.14 3.22
C SER A 67 8.07 -5.21 4.02
N CYS A 68 8.37 -4.96 5.30
CA CYS A 68 8.98 -5.94 6.21
C CYS A 68 8.00 -6.62 7.17
N ASP A 69 6.69 -6.38 7.02
CA ASP A 69 5.65 -6.94 7.87
C ASP A 69 5.87 -6.72 9.39
N THR A 70 6.52 -5.61 9.76
CA THR A 70 6.81 -5.25 11.16
C THR A 70 5.72 -4.40 11.79
N CYS A 71 4.59 -4.20 11.11
CA CYS A 71 3.41 -3.53 11.66
C CYS A 71 2.96 -4.24 12.95
N LEU A 72 3.18 -3.62 14.11
CA LEU A 72 2.67 -4.14 15.39
C LEU A 72 1.14 -4.08 15.35
N LYS A 73 0.50 -5.24 15.31
CA LYS A 73 -0.92 -5.37 15.63
C LYS A 73 -1.00 -5.47 17.14
N ASP A 74 -1.27 -4.38 17.85
CA ASP A 74 -1.63 -4.54 19.25
C ASP A 74 -2.95 -5.35 19.33
N PRO A 75 -2.93 -6.56 19.93
CA PRO A 75 -4.12 -7.41 19.98
C PRO A 75 -5.17 -6.90 20.96
N PHE A 76 -4.83 -5.96 21.85
CA PHE A 76 -5.76 -5.37 22.82
C PHE A 76 -6.62 -4.24 22.20
N ALA A 77 -6.12 -3.53 21.19
CA ALA A 77 -6.92 -2.58 20.40
C ALA A 77 -8.08 -3.23 19.63
N ARG A 78 -7.94 -4.50 19.21
CA ARG A 78 -8.98 -5.24 18.47
C ARG A 78 -10.17 -5.67 19.34
N HIS A 79 -9.97 -5.79 20.67
CA HIS A 79 -11.04 -6.21 21.59
C HIS A 79 -11.87 -5.03 22.10
N LEU A 80 -11.28 -3.84 22.21
CA LEU A 80 -12.03 -2.60 22.51
C LEU A 80 -12.96 -2.22 21.36
N ALA A 81 -12.49 -2.28 20.11
CA ALA A 81 -13.30 -1.93 18.92
C ALA A 81 -14.50 -2.87 18.69
N ARG A 82 -14.47 -4.12 19.17
CA ARG A 82 -15.63 -5.03 19.11
C ARG A 82 -16.66 -4.80 20.21
N ARG A 83 -16.32 -4.08 21.27
CA ARG A 83 -17.17 -3.89 22.45
C ARG A 83 -17.95 -2.56 22.44
N SER A 84 -17.70 -1.70 21.44
CA SER A 84 -18.36 -0.39 21.27
C SER A 84 -19.60 -0.44 20.36
N GLY A 85 -20.08 -1.63 19.97
CA GLY A 85 -21.16 -1.82 19.01
C GLY A 85 -22.30 -2.72 19.48
N GLN A 86 -22.63 -2.70 20.77
CA GLN A 86 -23.76 -3.46 21.29
C GLN A 86 -24.42 -2.74 22.48
N PHE A 87 -25.22 -1.71 22.16
CA PHE A 87 -26.59 -1.47 22.65
C PHE A 87 -27.35 -0.68 21.60
#